data_AF-A0A523UZC3-F1
#
_entry.id   AF-A0A523UZC3-F1
#
_cell.length_a   1.000
_cell.length_b   1.000
_cell.length_c   1.000
_cell.angle_alpha   90.00
_cell.angle_beta   90.00
_cell.angle_gamma   90.00
#
_symmetry.space_group_name_H-M   'P 1'
#
loop_
_entity.id
_entity.type
_entity.pdbx_description
1 polymer ?
#
loop_
_entity_poly.entity_id
_entity_poly.type
_entity_poly.pdbx_seq_one_letter_code
_entity_poly.pdbx_strand_id
1 'polypeptide(L)' 'MSLRKGVLKSFNSGNYTATVQLAGSYKAYLEDITVARNLPGGEMTTGRKVAVIFFDEHNPREAVVIAVYTQ' A
#
# COMPACT_ATOMS: atom_id res chain seq x y z
N MET A 1 6.47 13.51 -6.51
CA MET A 1 6.31 12.05 -6.67
C MET A 1 7.33 11.38 -5.77
N SER A 2 6.87 10.62 -4.78
CA SER A 2 7.75 9.93 -3.83
C SER A 2 7.42 8.45 -3.72
N LEU A 3 8.42 7.65 -3.37
CA LEU A 3 8.26 6.23 -3.07
C LEU A 3 8.46 6.04 -1.57
N ARG A 4 7.50 5.36 -0.92
CA ARG A 4 7.58 5.03 0.50
C ARG A 4 7.39 3.54 0.73
N LYS A 5 8.05 3.04 1.77
CA LYS A 5 7.85 1.69 2.28
C LYS A 5 6.69 1.67 3.26
N GLY A 6 5.94 0.59 3.29
CA GLY A 6 4.90 0.35 4.30
C GLY A 6 4.74 -1.12 4.65
N VAL A 7 3.81 -1.37 5.57
CA VAL A 7 3.35 -2.70 5.97
C VAL A 7 1.88 -2.79 5.60
N LEU A 8 1.51 -3.84 4.86
CA LEU A 8 0.13 -4.13 4.51
C LEU A 8 -0.65 -4.51 5.76
N LYS A 9 -1.76 -3.83 6.02
CA LYS A 9 -2.64 -4.10 7.18
C LYS A 9 -3.89 -4.87 6.78
N SER A 10 -4.47 -4.54 5.64
CA SER A 10 -5.58 -5.27 5.04
C SER A 10 -5.56 -5.11 3.53
N PHE A 11 -6.20 -6.06 2.83
CA PHE A 11 -6.41 -6.03 1.40
C PHE A 11 -7.85 -6.45 1.10
N ASN A 12 -8.53 -5.66 0.27
CA ASN A 12 -9.84 -5.97 -0.27
C ASN A 12 -9.69 -6.37 -1.74
N SER A 13 -9.83 -7.66 -2.02
CA SER A 13 -9.71 -8.21 -3.37
C SER A 13 -10.89 -7.84 -4.29
N GLY A 14 -12.06 -7.52 -3.74
CA GLY A 14 -13.22 -7.08 -4.53
C GLY A 14 -13.01 -5.71 -5.16
N ASN A 15 -12.48 -4.76 -4.38
CA ASN A 15 -12.22 -3.39 -4.84
C ASN A 15 -10.77 -3.16 -5.28
N TYR A 16 -9.88 -4.12 -5.03
CA TYR A 16 -8.43 -4.00 -5.23
C TYR A 16 -7.82 -2.81 -4.48
N THR A 17 -8.25 -2.64 -3.23
CA THR A 17 -7.77 -1.60 -2.32
C THR A 17 -7.07 -2.20 -1.12
N ALA A 18 -6.21 -1.42 -0.47
CA ALA A 18 -5.47 -1.86 0.70
C ALA A 18 -5.41 -0.77 1.77
N THR A 19 -5.27 -1.21 3.02
CA THR A 19 -4.81 -0.35 4.11
C THR A 19 -3.32 -0.60 4.33
N VAL A 20 -2.51 0.45 4.30
CA VAL A 20 -1.05 0.38 4.48
C VAL A 20 -0.61 1.30 5.60
N GLN A 21 0.19 0.77 6.52
CA GLN A 21 0.90 1.58 7.51
C GLN A 21 2.26 1.98 6.94
N LEU A 22 2.55 3.28 6.83
CA LEU A 22 3.83 3.75 6.33
C LEU A 22 4.97 3.48 7.34
N ALA A 23 6.13 3.06 6.84
CA ALA A 23 7.32 2.89 7.66
C ALA A 23 7.81 4.26 8.18
N GLY A 24 8.20 4.33 9.46
CA GLY A 24 8.69 5.57 10.09
C GLY A 24 7.62 6.49 10.66
N SER A 25 6.33 6.21 10.45
CA SER A 25 5.23 6.91 11.12
C SER A 25 4.22 5.92 11.67
N TYR A 26 4.27 5.67 12.98
CA TYR A 26 3.41 4.69 13.65
C TYR A 26 1.90 5.02 13.57
N LYS A 27 1.54 6.28 13.28
CA LYS A 27 0.15 6.77 13.25
C LYS A 27 -0.42 7.03 11.85
N ALA A 28 0.38 6.94 10.78
CA ALA A 28 -0.10 7.21 9.43
C ALA A 28 -0.55 5.92 8.74
N TYR A 29 -1.87 5.69 8.75
CA TYR A 29 -2.53 4.69 7.91
C TYR A 29 -2.99 5.35 6.62
N LEU A 30 -2.67 4.72 5.50
CA LEU A 30 -3.31 4.99 4.22
C LEU A 30 -4.41 3.96 4.05
N GLU A 31 -5.66 4.41 4.07
CA GLU A 31 -6.84 3.56 3.94
C GLU A 31 -7.39 3.66 2.54
N ASP A 32 -7.98 2.56 2.07
CA ASP A 32 -8.63 2.46 0.76
C ASP A 32 -7.77 2.92 -0.43
N ILE A 33 -6.44 2.77 -0.33
CA ILE A 33 -5.55 3.11 -1.44
C ILE A 33 -5.53 2.02 -2.50
N THR A 34 -5.34 2.44 -3.75
CA THR A 34 -5.39 1.54 -4.90
C THR A 34 -4.20 0.57 -4.88
N VAL A 35 -4.45 -0.69 -5.24
CA VAL A 35 -3.41 -1.69 -5.47
C VAL A 35 -3.23 -1.88 -6.98
N ALA A 36 -1.99 -1.91 -7.45
CA ALA A 36 -1.69 -2.17 -8.85
C ALA A 36 -2.21 -3.56 -9.25
N ARG A 37 -2.95 -3.62 -10.37
CA ARG A 37 -3.72 -4.80 -10.79
C ARG A 37 -2.86 -6.00 -11.21
N ASN A 38 -1.56 -5.79 -11.41
CA ASN A 38 -0.59 -6.84 -11.70
C ASN A 38 -0.09 -7.58 -10.45
N LEU A 39 -0.36 -7.08 -9.24
CA LEU A 39 0.02 -7.75 -7.99
C LEU A 39 -0.97 -8.89 -7.70
N PRO A 40 -0.54 -10.15 -7.56
CA PRO A 40 -1.45 -11.25 -7.27
C PRO A 40 -2.10 -11.09 -5.90
N GLY A 41 -3.43 -11.20 -5.81
CA GLY A 41 -4.16 -11.07 -4.55
C GLY A 41 -3.71 -12.06 -3.47
N GLY A 42 -3.25 -13.25 -3.85
CA GLY A 42 -2.68 -14.23 -2.92
C GLY A 42 -1.40 -13.77 -2.21
N GLU A 43 -0.65 -12.84 -2.83
CA GLU A 43 0.56 -12.28 -2.24
C GLU A 43 0.27 -11.08 -1.31
N MET A 44 -0.94 -10.54 -1.34
CA MET A 44 -1.39 -9.39 -0.53
C MET A 44 -1.79 -9.82 0.89
N THR A 45 -0.89 -10.53 1.58
CA THR A 45 -1.07 -11.00 2.95
C THR A 45 -0.72 -9.90 3.97
N THR A 46 -1.59 -9.70 4.95
CA THR A 46 -1.34 -8.78 6.09
C THR A 46 0.02 -9.04 6.74
N GLY A 47 0.73 -7.97 7.08
CA GLY A 47 2.06 -7.99 7.68
C GLY A 47 3.21 -7.94 6.68
N ARG A 48 2.95 -8.20 5.39
CA ARG A 48 3.99 -8.10 4.36
C ARG A 48 4.40 -6.66 4.09
N LYS A 49 5.65 -6.50 3.62
CA LYS A 49 6.19 -5.20 3.23
C LYS A 49 5.64 -4.83 1.85
N VAL A 50 5.35 -3.55 1.67
CA VAL A 50 4.87 -2.99 0.40
C VAL A 50 5.64 -1.74 0.01
N ALA A 51 5.69 -1.46 -1.28
CA ALA A 51 6.14 -0.18 -1.82
C ALA A 51 4.92 0.61 -2.31
N VAL A 52 4.82 1.86 -1.87
CA VAL A 52 3.72 2.78 -2.18
C VAL A 52 4.29 3.99 -2.91
N ILE A 53 3.78 4.25 -4.10
CA ILE A 53 4.08 5.47 -4.84
C ILE A 53 3.04 6.53 -4.52
N PHE A 54 3.47 7.77 -4.30
CA PHE A 54 2.63 8.95 -4.20
C PHE A 54 2.85 9.79 -5.46
N PHE A 55 1.82 9.92 -6.29
CA PHE A 55 1.89 10.83 -7.45
C PHE A 55 1.92 12.28 -6.97
N ASP A 56 1.02 12.64 -6.05
CA ASP A 56 1.05 13.86 -5.24
C ASP A 56 1.30 13.52 -3.75
N GLU A 57 2.30 14.15 -3.15
CA GLU A 57 2.69 13.94 -1.75
C GLU A 57 1.76 14.63 -0.76
N HIS A 58 0.99 15.61 -1.23
CA HIS A 58 -0.02 16.32 -0.45
C HIS A 58 -1.39 15.66 -0.54
N ASN A 59 -1.59 14.76 -1.51
CA ASN A 59 -2.82 13.99 -1.69
C ASN A 59 -2.60 12.47 -1.49
N PRO A 60 -2.69 11.96 -0.25
CA PRO A 60 -2.50 10.54 0.03
C PRO A 60 -3.53 9.61 -0.66
N ARG A 61 -4.65 10.14 -1.19
CA ARG A 61 -5.63 9.34 -1.94
C ARG A 61 -5.13 8.92 -3.32
N GLU A 62 -4.13 9.60 -3.86
CA GLU A 62 -3.47 9.22 -5.11
C GLU A 62 -2.33 8.22 -4.88
N ALA A 63 -2.17 7.70 -3.66
CA ALA A 63 -1.18 6.67 -3.39
C ALA A 63 -1.59 5.34 -4.03
N VAL A 64 -0.60 4.63 -4.58
CA VAL A 64 -0.80 3.30 -5.19
C VAL A 64 0.23 2.31 -4.66
N VAL A 65 -0.23 1.12 -4.27
CA VAL A 65 0.65 -0.01 -3.95
C VAL A 65 1.16 -0.62 -5.25
N ILE A 66 2.48 -0.60 -5.46
CA ILE A 66 3.11 -1.07 -6.70
C ILE A 66 3.95 -2.34 -6.52
N ALA A 67 4.26 -2.73 -5.28
CA ALA A 67 4.94 -3.98 -4.99
C ALA A 67 4.58 -4.51 -3.60
N VAL A 68 4.61 -5.84 -3.46
CA VAL A 68 4.54 -6.60 -2.20
C VAL A 68 5.71 -7.57 -2.13
N TYR A 69 6.35 -7.69 -0.96
CA TYR A 69 7.55 -8.51 -0.80
C TYR A 69 7.77 -9.00 0.64
N THR A 70 8.54 -10.08 0.76
CA THR A 70 8.94 -10.73 2.02
C THR A 70 10.44 -10.49 2.23
N GLN A 71 10.77 -9.54 3.09
CA GLN A 71 12.13 -9.31 3.60
C GLN A 71 12.03 -9.05 5.09
#